data_AF-A0A7S1WJX8-F1
#
_entry.id   AF-A0A7S1WJX8-F1
#
_cell.length_a   1.000
_cell.length_b   1.000
_cell.length_c   1.000
_cell.angle_alpha   90.00
_cell.angle_beta   90.00
_cell.angle_gamma   90.00
#
_symmetry.space_group_name_H-M   'P 1'
#
loop_
_entity.id
_entity.type
_entity.pdbx_description
1 polymer ?
#
loop_
_entity_poly.entity_id
_entity_poly.type
_entity_poly.pdbx_seq_one_letter_code
_entity_poly.pdbx_strand_id
1 'polypeptide(L)'
;GSGPCGPLSVEQAMPGVNLMTSREVRFEPFFVPRTPVIPEPERTAELSQQLLQMARSVFNRQPGRGLAFLVASGCVRDYPINLVGFLRSGSLDAAHIGAFLGEDFSLSKILRMEFINTVGFAHSGVVSSLKSTFSQFTAPADLQKLDRILGSLADVWWRQHCRMSPSTFKDGASVAGGAADCVEEARGFELKRLLPSTGALHQLLFSTMMLHWSLHVASLPSQRLGLEEWCELHRGIVPEQLLRQLYQAADRLEVAQLHFGDASLFEPPPHADRGAIGQPPLPSDAAPGDSAMASHAQVEGWVRVRGCGLPAPLGVVGGSGTANADCMQLSSMLSEATASSRRRHPDGPQEPPAVDPSSLHASSLQVWLSLCHSVLFLSVGPGPGSPFAFVHLRKVQFAGLEPARGTFTIDGGPGGSVVDPPRAPLQLVFLLPDGRWQSYDIPRLEIEVCDRSQTEGWVLHLTELCSAASVL
;
A
#
# COMPACT_ATOMS: atom_id res chain seq x y z
N GLY A 1 -37.94 28.93 38.21
CA GLY A 1 -36.68 29.39 38.82
C GLY A 1 -35.81 28.19 39.03
N SER A 2 -34.64 28.12 38.37
CA SER A 2 -33.34 28.59 38.92
C SER A 2 -32.85 27.60 39.97
N GLY A 3 -32.09 26.54 39.63
CA GLY A 3 -30.67 26.56 39.22
C GLY A 3 -29.77 26.48 40.47
N PRO A 4 -28.46 26.14 40.43
CA PRO A 4 -27.66 25.52 39.37
C PRO A 4 -26.78 24.33 39.86
N CYS A 5 -26.25 23.53 38.92
CA CYS A 5 -25.12 22.63 39.16
C CYS A 5 -23.87 23.20 38.46
N GLY A 6 -22.77 23.26 39.20
CA GLY A 6 -21.40 23.46 38.72
C GLY A 6 -20.50 23.96 39.86
N PRO A 7 -19.16 23.92 39.73
CA PRO A 7 -18.30 22.88 39.14
C PRO A 7 -17.26 22.39 40.17
N LEU A 8 -16.63 21.22 39.99
CA LEU A 8 -15.38 20.90 40.68
C LEU A 8 -14.36 20.33 39.70
N SER A 9 -13.32 21.12 39.49
CA SER A 9 -12.11 20.81 38.75
C SER A 9 -10.98 20.49 39.74
N VAL A 10 -10.27 19.40 39.44
CA VAL A 10 -8.80 19.28 39.40
C VAL A 10 -8.03 19.03 40.72
N GLU A 11 -7.22 17.98 40.64
CA GLU A 11 -5.98 17.65 41.37
C GLU A 11 -6.03 17.29 42.86
N GLN A 12 -5.79 16.01 43.13
CA GLN A 12 -4.83 15.59 44.16
C GLN A 12 -4.19 14.25 43.75
N ALA A 13 -2.86 14.23 43.73
CA ALA A 13 -2.02 13.14 43.30
C ALA A 13 -1.63 12.20 44.46
N MET A 14 -1.14 11.01 44.05
CA MET A 14 -0.28 10.02 44.74
C MET A 14 -0.97 8.81 45.41
N PRO A 15 -0.29 7.66 45.59
CA PRO A 15 0.66 6.97 44.70
C PRO A 15 0.42 5.43 44.62
N GLY A 16 0.89 4.80 43.53
CA GLY A 16 1.38 3.42 43.48
C GLY A 16 0.44 2.24 43.80
N VAL A 17 -0.08 1.56 42.77
CA VAL A 17 -0.32 0.11 42.79
C VAL A 17 0.05 -0.50 41.43
N ASN A 18 0.80 -1.59 41.51
CA ASN A 18 1.43 -2.36 40.45
C ASN A 18 0.48 -2.92 39.38
N LEU A 19 1.10 -3.12 38.20
CA LEU A 19 0.74 -4.05 37.12
C LEU A 19 0.01 -5.30 37.62
N MET A 20 -1.18 -5.56 37.08
CA MET A 20 -1.43 -6.72 36.20
C MET A 20 -2.85 -6.72 35.64
N THR A 21 -2.93 -7.01 34.34
CA THR A 21 -4.06 -7.64 33.64
C THR A 21 -5.41 -6.92 33.69
N SER A 22 -5.65 -6.06 32.71
CA SER A 22 -6.97 -5.98 32.09
C SER A 22 -6.80 -6.09 30.58
N ARG A 23 -7.35 -7.17 30.01
CA ARG A 23 -7.53 -7.39 28.56
C ARG A 23 -8.58 -6.40 28.03
N GLU A 24 -8.26 -5.11 28.08
CA GLU A 24 -8.97 -4.15 27.25
C GLU A 24 -8.43 -4.31 25.83
N VAL A 25 -9.31 -4.63 24.88
CA VAL A 25 -9.01 -4.56 23.45
C VAL A 25 -8.73 -3.09 23.15
N ARG A 26 -7.46 -2.68 23.26
CA ARG A 26 -7.00 -1.40 22.76
C ARG A 26 -7.08 -1.49 21.23
N PHE A 27 -7.90 -0.62 20.64
CA PHE A 27 -7.86 -0.40 19.21
C PHE A 27 -6.46 0.07 18.85
N GLU A 28 -5.62 -0.83 18.31
CA GLU A 28 -4.35 -0.44 17.72
C GLU A 28 -4.64 0.11 16.31
N PRO A 29 -4.46 1.41 16.08
CA PRO A 29 -4.68 2.02 14.78
C PRO A 29 -3.75 1.39 13.73
N PHE A 30 -4.21 1.33 12.48
CA PHE A 30 -3.52 0.67 11.36
C PHE A 30 -2.07 1.10 11.13
N PHE A 31 -1.65 2.24 11.69
CA PHE A 31 -0.27 2.72 11.67
C PHE A 31 0.22 2.88 13.11
N VAL A 32 0.98 1.90 13.58
CA VAL A 32 1.84 2.05 14.75
C VAL A 32 3.26 1.88 14.26
N PRO A 33 4.15 2.87 14.45
CA PRO A 33 3.98 4.12 15.21
C PRO A 33 3.23 5.26 14.48
N ARG A 34 2.53 6.14 15.23
CA ARG A 34 1.89 7.38 14.72
C ARG A 34 2.83 8.56 14.61
N THR A 35 3.96 8.49 15.30
CA THR A 35 5.00 9.52 15.24
C THR A 35 5.87 9.20 14.04
N PRO A 36 6.06 10.15 13.11
CA PRO A 36 6.95 9.91 11.99
C PRO A 36 8.39 9.76 12.49
N VAL A 37 9.14 8.88 11.81
CA VAL A 37 10.55 8.56 12.06
C VAL A 37 11.42 9.82 11.89
N ILE A 38 11.08 10.61 10.87
CA ILE A 38 11.72 11.90 10.64
C ILE A 38 10.85 12.94 11.37
N PRO A 39 11.36 13.75 12.30
CA PRO A 39 10.54 14.72 13.01
C PRO A 39 10.34 16.02 12.18
N GLU A 40 9.27 16.79 12.46
CA GLU A 40 8.99 18.08 11.79
C GLU A 40 10.17 19.06 11.73
N PRO A 41 10.93 19.33 12.81
CA PRO A 41 12.07 20.25 12.75
C PRO A 41 13.16 19.82 11.77
N GLU A 42 13.26 18.53 11.45
CA GLU A 42 14.22 18.02 10.48
C GLU A 42 13.68 18.07 9.04
N ARG A 43 12.36 18.18 8.85
CA ARG A 43 11.73 18.26 7.53
C ARG A 43 11.74 19.68 6.97
N THR A 44 12.82 20.06 6.31
CA THR A 44 12.81 21.24 5.42
C THR A 44 11.83 21.03 4.26
N ALA A 45 11.42 22.11 3.60
CA ALA A 45 10.53 22.03 2.43
C ALA A 45 11.13 21.16 1.32
N GLU A 46 12.43 21.33 1.06
CA GLU A 46 13.18 20.56 0.07
C GLU A 46 13.22 19.07 0.41
N LEU A 47 13.56 18.72 1.66
CA LEU A 47 13.57 17.33 2.11
C LEU A 47 12.17 16.71 2.03
N SER A 48 11.14 17.44 2.40
CA SER A 48 9.75 16.97 2.32
C SER A 48 9.34 16.67 0.87
N GLN A 49 9.75 17.50 -0.08
CA GLN A 49 9.51 17.26 -1.50
C GLN A 49 10.27 16.02 -2.00
N GLN A 50 11.53 15.84 -1.59
CA GLN A 50 12.33 14.66 -1.94
C GLN A 50 11.73 13.37 -1.38
N LEU A 51 11.37 13.36 -0.09
CA LEU A 51 10.70 12.24 0.58
C LEU A 51 9.38 11.88 -0.12
N LEU A 52 8.60 12.88 -0.54
CA LEU A 52 7.37 12.66 -1.28
C LEU A 52 7.61 12.01 -2.65
N GLN A 53 8.65 12.43 -3.39
CA GLN A 53 8.98 11.82 -4.68
C GLN A 53 9.51 10.40 -4.52
N MET A 54 10.32 10.13 -3.49
CA MET A 54 10.75 8.77 -3.16
C MET A 54 9.55 7.89 -2.79
N ALA A 55 8.60 8.39 -1.99
CA ALA A 55 7.38 7.65 -1.65
C ALA A 55 6.56 7.27 -2.89
N ARG A 56 6.47 8.14 -3.89
CA ARG A 56 5.82 7.85 -5.19
C ARG A 56 6.56 6.76 -5.96
N SER A 57 7.88 6.83 -6.02
CA SER A 57 8.71 5.79 -6.66
C SER A 57 8.56 4.43 -5.97
N VAL A 58 8.53 4.39 -4.63
CA VAL A 58 8.28 3.15 -3.87
C VAL A 58 6.86 2.64 -4.12
N PHE A 59 5.85 3.54 -4.14
CA PHE A 59 4.45 3.19 -4.38
C PHE A 59 4.22 2.54 -5.75
N ASN A 60 4.81 3.12 -6.81
CA ASN A 60 4.69 2.61 -8.19
C ASN A 60 5.45 1.29 -8.42
N ARG A 61 6.11 0.73 -7.39
CA ARG A 61 6.65 -0.62 -7.37
C ARG A 61 5.85 -1.54 -6.44
N GLN A 62 5.58 -1.06 -5.23
CA GLN A 62 4.76 -1.76 -4.23
C GLN A 62 3.93 -0.73 -3.44
N PRO A 63 2.62 -0.62 -3.72
CA PRO A 63 1.77 0.44 -3.16
C PRO A 63 1.77 0.51 -1.64
N GLY A 64 1.65 -0.63 -0.96
CA GLY A 64 1.67 -0.68 0.50
C GLY A 64 2.99 -0.18 1.08
N ARG A 65 4.14 -0.57 0.52
CA ARG A 65 5.44 -0.06 1.00
C ARG A 65 5.60 1.43 0.76
N GLY A 66 5.06 1.94 -0.35
CA GLY A 66 5.04 3.38 -0.64
C GLY A 66 4.21 4.16 0.39
N LEU A 67 3.02 3.68 0.73
CA LEU A 67 2.17 4.30 1.77
C LEU A 67 2.81 4.19 3.16
N ALA A 68 3.43 3.04 3.47
CA ALA A 68 4.17 2.83 4.70
C ALA A 68 5.29 3.87 4.84
N PHE A 69 6.09 4.06 3.78
CA PHE A 69 7.16 5.05 3.76
C PHE A 69 6.64 6.49 3.82
N LEU A 70 5.55 6.79 3.12
CA LEU A 70 4.91 8.11 3.12
C LEU A 70 4.50 8.55 4.53
N VAL A 71 3.93 7.63 5.31
CA VAL A 71 3.54 7.87 6.71
C VAL A 71 4.76 7.86 7.64
N ALA A 72 5.67 6.88 7.49
CA ALA A 72 6.86 6.76 8.32
C ALA A 72 7.79 7.98 8.21
N SER A 73 7.96 8.53 7.02
CA SER A 73 8.71 9.77 6.79
C SER A 73 7.98 11.04 7.25
N GLY A 74 6.67 10.93 7.53
CA GLY A 74 5.80 12.02 7.95
C GLY A 74 5.46 13.03 6.86
N CYS A 75 5.59 12.63 5.59
CA CYS A 75 5.09 13.42 4.45
C CYS A 75 3.57 13.60 4.50
N VAL A 76 2.86 12.57 4.97
CA VAL A 76 1.40 12.57 5.11
C VAL A 76 1.02 11.95 6.45
N ARG A 77 0.04 12.55 7.13
CA ARG A 77 -0.53 11.98 8.36
C ARG A 77 -1.33 10.72 8.03
N ASP A 78 -1.42 9.79 8.97
CA ASP A 78 -2.10 8.48 8.85
C ASP A 78 -3.64 8.57 8.70
N TYR A 79 -4.21 9.75 8.53
CA TYR A 79 -5.64 9.94 8.31
C TYR A 79 -6.06 9.46 6.91
N PRO A 80 -7.15 8.67 6.79
CA PRO A 80 -7.62 8.15 5.50
C PRO A 80 -7.82 9.22 4.43
N ILE A 81 -8.40 10.37 4.79
CA ILE A 81 -8.63 11.48 3.87
C ILE A 81 -7.32 12.05 3.28
N ASN A 82 -6.25 12.10 4.08
CA ASN A 82 -4.96 12.61 3.63
C ASN A 82 -4.27 11.60 2.71
N LEU A 83 -4.35 10.30 3.04
CA LEU A 83 -3.84 9.22 2.19
C LEU A 83 -4.59 9.14 0.86
N VAL A 84 -5.92 9.29 0.87
CA VAL A 84 -6.73 9.40 -0.34
C VAL A 84 -6.37 10.66 -1.13
N GLY A 85 -6.13 11.79 -0.47
CA GLY A 85 -5.61 13.00 -1.11
C GLY A 85 -4.30 12.76 -1.87
N PHE A 86 -3.38 11.98 -1.29
CA PHE A 86 -2.16 11.52 -1.96
C PHE A 86 -2.47 10.60 -3.15
N LEU A 87 -3.36 9.61 -3.00
CA LEU A 87 -3.74 8.71 -4.10
C LEU A 87 -4.35 9.46 -5.29
N ARG A 88 -5.02 10.59 -5.04
CA ARG A 88 -5.69 11.42 -6.05
C ARG A 88 -4.79 12.52 -6.62
N SER A 89 -3.51 12.59 -6.24
CA SER A 89 -2.63 13.69 -6.67
C SER A 89 -2.17 13.62 -8.14
N GLY A 90 -2.60 12.61 -8.91
CA GLY A 90 -2.34 12.47 -10.35
C GLY A 90 -0.91 12.04 -10.73
N SER A 91 -0.06 11.72 -9.75
CA SER A 91 1.36 11.39 -9.94
C SER A 91 1.70 9.92 -9.69
N LEU A 92 0.68 9.10 -9.46
CA LEU A 92 0.80 7.67 -9.16
C LEU A 92 0.25 6.86 -10.32
N ASP A 93 0.76 5.66 -10.49
CA ASP A 93 0.24 4.73 -11.49
C ASP A 93 -1.18 4.26 -11.10
N ALA A 94 -2.13 4.52 -12.00
CA ALA A 94 -3.54 4.18 -11.88
C ALA A 94 -3.78 2.67 -11.66
N ALA A 95 -2.96 1.79 -12.26
CA ALA A 95 -3.08 0.35 -12.08
C ALA A 95 -2.67 -0.06 -10.66
N HIS A 96 -1.62 0.55 -10.13
CA HIS A 96 -1.13 0.32 -8.78
C HIS A 96 -2.11 0.83 -7.70
N ILE A 97 -2.78 1.96 -7.95
CA ILE A 97 -3.88 2.43 -7.09
C ILE A 97 -5.00 1.39 -7.05
N GLY A 98 -5.50 0.97 -8.23
CA GLY A 98 -6.60 0.01 -8.32
C GLY A 98 -6.26 -1.32 -7.64
N ALA A 99 -5.06 -1.86 -7.91
CA ALA A 99 -4.58 -3.09 -7.29
C ALA A 99 -4.57 -3.00 -5.76
N PHE A 100 -4.05 -1.91 -5.19
CA PHE A 100 -3.99 -1.72 -3.74
C PHE A 100 -5.37 -1.53 -3.11
N LEU A 101 -6.23 -0.71 -3.73
CA LEU A 101 -7.59 -0.49 -3.25
C LEU A 101 -8.41 -1.79 -3.29
N GLY A 102 -8.10 -2.73 -4.17
CA GLY A 102 -8.76 -4.04 -4.24
C GLY A 102 -8.25 -5.08 -3.26
N GLU A 103 -7.15 -4.82 -2.53
CA GLU A 103 -6.62 -5.77 -1.54
C GLU A 103 -7.60 -5.98 -0.37
N ASP A 104 -7.39 -7.11 0.32
CA ASP A 104 -8.16 -7.49 1.51
C ASP A 104 -7.55 -6.97 2.82
N PHE A 105 -6.47 -6.17 2.73
CA PHE A 105 -5.88 -5.52 3.88
C PHE A 105 -6.85 -4.52 4.49
N SER A 106 -6.78 -4.37 5.80
CA SER A 106 -7.66 -3.49 6.54
C SER A 106 -7.45 -2.02 6.14
N LEU A 107 -6.20 -1.60 5.90
CA LEU A 107 -5.91 -0.27 5.35
C LEU A 107 -6.51 -0.10 3.96
N SER A 108 -6.32 -1.08 3.07
CA SER A 108 -6.89 -1.05 1.72
C SER A 108 -8.40 -0.91 1.74
N LYS A 109 -9.09 -1.61 2.63
CA LYS A 109 -10.54 -1.47 2.83
C LYS A 109 -10.93 -0.06 3.27
N ILE A 110 -10.21 0.53 4.22
CA ILE A 110 -10.47 1.89 4.71
C ILE A 110 -10.25 2.91 3.61
N LEU A 111 -9.10 2.84 2.93
CA LEU A 111 -8.77 3.76 1.84
C LEU A 111 -9.71 3.58 0.65
N ARG A 112 -10.11 2.35 0.31
CA ARG A 112 -11.12 2.08 -0.73
C ARG A 112 -12.44 2.75 -0.41
N MET A 113 -12.92 2.59 0.82
CA MET A 113 -14.17 3.19 1.26
C MET A 113 -14.11 4.72 1.23
N GLU A 114 -13.01 5.30 1.75
CA GLU A 114 -12.80 6.73 1.77
C GLU A 114 -12.63 7.30 0.36
N PHE A 115 -11.89 6.63 -0.51
CA PHE A 115 -11.70 7.03 -1.90
C PHE A 115 -13.04 7.12 -2.63
N ILE A 116 -13.88 6.09 -2.51
CA ILE A 116 -15.21 6.05 -3.15
C ILE A 116 -16.14 7.10 -2.50
N ASN A 117 -16.03 7.38 -1.20
CA ASN A 117 -16.80 8.46 -0.55
C ASN A 117 -16.51 9.84 -1.16
N THR A 118 -15.31 10.07 -1.71
CA THR A 118 -14.98 11.34 -2.39
C THR A 118 -15.64 11.48 -3.76
N VAL A 119 -16.23 10.41 -4.31
CA VAL A 119 -16.95 10.44 -5.58
C VAL A 119 -18.39 10.87 -5.32
N GLY A 120 -18.83 11.92 -6.02
CA GLY A 120 -20.21 12.38 -5.97
C GLY A 120 -21.10 11.51 -6.84
N PHE A 121 -21.98 10.71 -6.21
CA PHE A 121 -22.95 9.88 -6.93
C PHE A 121 -24.33 10.53 -7.05
N ALA A 122 -24.44 11.83 -6.76
CA ALA A 122 -25.70 12.54 -6.94
C ALA A 122 -26.17 12.41 -8.40
N HIS A 123 -27.38 11.89 -8.59
CA HIS A 123 -27.99 11.67 -9.90
C HIS A 123 -27.23 10.69 -10.82
N SER A 124 -26.38 9.81 -10.29
CA SER A 124 -25.73 8.77 -11.09
C SER A 124 -26.60 7.51 -11.23
N GLY A 125 -26.44 6.82 -12.35
CA GLY A 125 -26.93 5.46 -12.60
C GLY A 125 -25.81 4.43 -12.44
N VAL A 126 -25.96 3.22 -12.96
CA VAL A 126 -24.96 2.15 -12.81
C VAL A 126 -23.72 2.47 -13.65
N VAL A 127 -23.89 2.78 -14.94
CA VAL A 127 -22.78 3.02 -15.89
C VAL A 127 -22.04 4.30 -15.52
N SER A 128 -22.76 5.39 -15.21
CA SER A 128 -22.11 6.64 -14.76
C SER A 128 -21.40 6.49 -13.41
N SER A 129 -21.88 5.65 -12.49
CA SER A 129 -21.18 5.38 -11.23
C SER A 129 -19.89 4.60 -11.44
N LEU A 130 -19.90 3.61 -12.34
CA LEU A 130 -18.69 2.89 -12.75
C LEU A 130 -17.68 3.85 -13.39
N LYS A 131 -18.09 4.62 -14.42
CA LYS A 131 -17.24 5.61 -15.08
C LYS A 131 -16.65 6.61 -14.09
N SER A 132 -17.46 7.14 -13.17
CA SER A 132 -17.00 8.12 -12.19
C SER A 132 -16.01 7.53 -11.19
N THR A 133 -16.23 6.28 -10.76
CA THR A 133 -15.37 5.59 -9.77
C THR A 133 -13.99 5.27 -10.35
N PHE A 134 -13.95 4.71 -11.57
CA PHE A 134 -12.70 4.32 -12.25
C PHE A 134 -12.07 5.48 -13.04
N SER A 135 -12.52 6.72 -12.85
CA SER A 135 -11.94 7.89 -13.52
C SER A 135 -10.50 8.22 -13.10
N GLN A 136 -10.06 7.73 -11.93
CA GLN A 136 -8.75 8.06 -11.35
C GLN A 136 -7.87 6.84 -11.06
N PHE A 137 -8.34 5.63 -11.34
CA PHE A 137 -7.56 4.41 -11.20
C PHE A 137 -8.11 3.31 -12.13
N THR A 138 -7.27 2.35 -12.50
CA THR A 138 -7.65 1.28 -13.43
C THR A 138 -8.33 0.14 -12.68
N ALA A 139 -9.37 -0.45 -13.27
CA ALA A 139 -10.01 -1.65 -12.72
C ALA A 139 -8.99 -2.80 -12.58
N PRO A 140 -8.90 -3.47 -11.41
CA PRO A 140 -8.03 -4.63 -11.26
C PRO A 140 -8.46 -5.80 -12.15
N ALA A 141 -7.49 -6.48 -12.78
CA ALA A 141 -7.75 -7.71 -13.53
C ALA A 141 -8.13 -8.91 -12.61
N ASP A 142 -7.72 -8.87 -11.35
CA ASP A 142 -8.15 -9.84 -10.34
C ASP A 142 -9.62 -9.58 -9.98
N LEU A 143 -10.49 -10.51 -10.34
CA LEU A 143 -11.94 -10.40 -10.11
C LEU A 143 -12.32 -10.31 -8.63
N GLN A 144 -11.54 -10.90 -7.72
CA GLN A 144 -11.80 -10.75 -6.28
C GLN A 144 -11.49 -9.33 -5.81
N LYS A 145 -10.44 -8.72 -6.34
CA LYS A 145 -10.10 -7.32 -6.07
C LYS A 145 -11.15 -6.38 -6.63
N LEU A 146 -11.59 -6.65 -7.85
CA LEU A 146 -12.67 -5.91 -8.51
C LEU A 146 -13.98 -6.00 -7.72
N ASP A 147 -14.39 -7.20 -7.30
CA ASP A 147 -15.59 -7.43 -6.49
C ASP A 147 -15.57 -6.61 -5.18
N ARG A 148 -14.45 -6.57 -4.46
CA ARG A 148 -14.32 -5.73 -3.25
C ARG A 148 -14.52 -4.23 -3.52
N ILE A 149 -14.04 -3.75 -4.67
CA ILE A 149 -14.22 -2.35 -5.13
C ILE A 149 -15.69 -2.10 -5.44
N LEU A 150 -16.31 -2.97 -6.22
CA LEU A 150 -17.72 -2.83 -6.61
C LEU A 150 -18.69 -2.96 -5.43
N GLY A 151 -18.38 -3.81 -4.45
CA GLY A 151 -19.14 -3.89 -3.20
C GLY A 151 -19.07 -2.59 -2.39
N SER A 152 -17.86 -2.02 -2.28
CA SER A 152 -17.67 -0.73 -1.60
C SER A 152 -18.36 0.41 -2.36
N LEU A 153 -18.37 0.36 -3.70
CA LEU A 153 -19.10 1.27 -4.56
C LEU A 153 -20.61 1.19 -4.29
N ALA A 154 -21.18 -0.01 -4.30
CA ALA A 154 -22.59 -0.23 -4.00
C ALA A 154 -22.97 0.35 -2.62
N ASP A 155 -22.16 0.08 -1.60
CA ASP A 155 -22.37 0.57 -0.23
C ASP A 155 -22.35 2.09 -0.14
N VAL A 156 -21.35 2.74 -0.76
CA VAL A 156 -21.25 4.21 -0.78
C VAL A 156 -22.41 4.82 -1.56
N TRP A 157 -22.66 4.33 -2.77
CA TRP A 157 -23.73 4.81 -3.63
C TRP A 157 -25.08 4.75 -2.91
N TRP A 158 -25.38 3.61 -2.29
CA TRP A 158 -26.65 3.41 -1.56
C TRP A 158 -26.78 4.35 -0.37
N ARG A 159 -25.71 4.48 0.43
CA ARG A 159 -25.67 5.38 1.59
C ARG A 159 -25.82 6.85 1.19
N GLN A 160 -25.14 7.31 0.15
CA GLN A 160 -25.30 8.68 -0.36
C GLN A 160 -26.77 8.93 -0.74
N HIS A 161 -27.41 8.02 -1.49
CA HIS A 161 -28.81 8.14 -1.88
C HIS A 161 -29.82 7.93 -0.74
N CYS A 162 -29.42 7.35 0.39
CA CYS A 162 -30.26 7.34 1.61
C CYS A 162 -30.28 8.68 2.34
N ARG A 163 -29.21 9.48 2.20
CA ARG A 163 -29.10 10.79 2.85
C ARG A 163 -29.76 11.92 2.05
N MET A 164 -29.98 11.72 0.76
CA MET A 164 -30.68 12.69 -0.09
C MET A 164 -32.19 12.70 0.24
N SER A 165 -32.83 13.86 0.16
CA SER A 165 -34.29 13.97 0.26
C SER A 165 -34.94 13.82 -1.13
N PRO A 166 -36.12 13.20 -1.27
CA PRO A 166 -36.85 13.15 -2.54
C PRO A 166 -37.18 14.54 -3.10
N SER A 167 -37.32 15.55 -2.24
CA SER A 167 -37.57 16.95 -2.59
C SER A 167 -36.38 17.63 -3.27
N THR A 168 -35.14 17.31 -2.89
CA THR A 168 -33.92 17.83 -3.54
C THR A 168 -33.79 17.34 -4.99
N PHE A 169 -34.57 16.32 -5.38
CA PHE A 169 -34.48 15.69 -6.69
C PHE A 169 -35.25 16.43 -7.80
N LYS A 170 -36.24 17.27 -7.44
CA LYS A 170 -37.01 18.05 -8.41
C LYS A 170 -36.26 19.30 -8.90
N ASP A 171 -35.31 19.81 -8.11
CA ASP A 171 -34.64 21.08 -8.40
C ASP A 171 -33.32 20.91 -9.20
N GLY A 172 -32.80 19.68 -9.32
CA GLY A 172 -31.54 19.38 -10.03
C GLY A 172 -31.68 19.15 -11.54
N ALA A 173 -32.90 19.02 -12.08
CA ALA A 173 -33.13 18.75 -13.50
C ALA A 173 -32.83 19.94 -14.44
N SER A 174 -32.49 21.12 -13.90
CA SER A 174 -32.30 22.35 -14.69
C SER A 174 -30.88 22.93 -14.68
N VAL A 175 -29.89 22.34 -14.01
CA VAL A 175 -28.50 22.82 -14.14
C VAL A 175 -27.72 21.85 -15.02
N ALA A 176 -27.95 22.02 -16.32
CA ALA A 176 -27.16 21.45 -17.39
C ALA A 176 -25.72 21.99 -17.29
N GLY A 177 -24.80 21.12 -16.86
CA GLY A 177 -23.40 21.19 -17.25
C GLY A 177 -23.14 20.15 -18.33
N GLY A 178 -22.94 20.58 -19.58
CA GLY A 178 -22.30 19.81 -20.65
C GLY A 178 -23.19 18.83 -21.44
N ALA A 179 -23.84 19.33 -22.49
CA ALA A 179 -24.67 18.59 -23.44
C ALA A 179 -23.86 17.77 -24.47
N ALA A 180 -23.14 16.72 -24.05
CA ALA A 180 -22.49 15.80 -24.99
C ALA A 180 -22.46 14.31 -24.57
N ASP A 181 -22.67 13.98 -23.29
CA ASP A 181 -22.40 12.63 -22.74
C ASP A 181 -23.61 12.07 -21.95
N CYS A 182 -24.82 12.49 -22.28
CA CYS A 182 -26.04 12.10 -21.56
C CYS A 182 -26.40 10.63 -21.82
N VAL A 183 -25.84 9.73 -21.00
CA VAL A 183 -26.23 8.32 -20.91
C VAL A 183 -27.73 8.21 -20.59
N GLU A 184 -28.55 7.67 -21.49
CA GLU A 184 -29.94 7.30 -21.19
C GLU A 184 -29.96 6.05 -20.31
N GLU A 185 -29.70 6.23 -19.01
CA GLU A 185 -29.85 5.21 -17.98
C GLU A 185 -30.76 5.70 -16.86
N ALA A 186 -31.38 4.79 -16.11
CA ALA A 186 -32.08 5.14 -14.87
C ALA A 186 -31.09 5.68 -13.83
N ARG A 187 -31.45 6.78 -13.16
CA ARG A 187 -30.53 7.54 -12.30
C ARG A 187 -31.10 7.84 -10.92
N GLY A 188 -30.21 7.94 -9.94
CA GLY A 188 -30.50 8.30 -8.55
C GLY A 188 -31.74 7.63 -7.95
N PHE A 189 -32.76 8.40 -7.52
CA PHE A 189 -33.95 7.82 -6.87
C PHE A 189 -34.74 6.88 -7.76
N GLU A 190 -34.76 7.08 -9.07
CA GLU A 190 -35.44 6.17 -9.99
C GLU A 190 -34.77 4.80 -9.94
N LEU A 191 -33.45 4.74 -10.15
CA LEU A 191 -32.67 3.50 -10.04
C LEU A 191 -32.83 2.87 -8.64
N LYS A 192 -32.74 3.67 -7.58
CA LYS A 192 -32.88 3.17 -6.20
C LYS A 192 -34.23 2.52 -5.93
N ARG A 193 -35.32 3.06 -6.49
CA ARG A 193 -36.67 2.49 -6.34
C ARG A 193 -36.84 1.16 -7.07
N LEU A 194 -36.08 0.94 -8.13
CA LEU A 194 -36.13 -0.27 -8.96
C LEU A 194 -35.28 -1.41 -8.37
N LEU A 195 -34.40 -1.12 -7.40
CA LEU A 195 -33.50 -2.08 -6.80
C LEU A 195 -34.00 -2.53 -5.41
N PRO A 196 -34.01 -3.86 -5.13
CA PRO A 196 -34.51 -4.37 -3.86
C PRO A 196 -33.53 -4.19 -2.69
N SER A 197 -32.21 -4.13 -2.96
CA SER A 197 -31.18 -4.04 -1.93
C SER A 197 -29.85 -3.51 -2.47
N THR A 198 -28.94 -3.16 -1.56
CA THR A 198 -27.54 -2.87 -1.89
C THR A 198 -26.84 -4.08 -2.52
N GLY A 199 -27.21 -5.30 -2.14
CA GLY A 199 -26.70 -6.53 -2.75
C GLY A 199 -27.09 -6.66 -4.23
N ALA A 200 -28.33 -6.31 -4.58
CA ALA A 200 -28.78 -6.29 -5.97
C ALA A 200 -28.05 -5.21 -6.79
N LEU A 201 -27.77 -4.04 -6.19
CA LEU A 201 -26.93 -3.02 -6.83
C LEU A 201 -25.51 -3.54 -7.08
N HIS A 202 -24.91 -4.22 -6.10
CA HIS A 202 -23.58 -4.79 -6.24
C HIS A 202 -23.52 -5.82 -7.39
N GLN A 203 -24.47 -6.75 -7.43
CA GLN A 203 -24.58 -7.73 -8.52
C GLN A 203 -24.74 -7.05 -9.88
N LEU A 204 -25.58 -6.00 -9.95
CA LEU A 204 -25.78 -5.25 -11.18
C LEU A 204 -24.52 -4.50 -11.62
N LEU A 205 -23.79 -3.85 -10.70
CA LEU A 205 -22.50 -3.21 -10.99
C LEU A 205 -21.48 -4.22 -11.54
N PHE A 206 -21.35 -5.39 -10.92
CA PHE A 206 -20.44 -6.44 -11.37
C PHE A 206 -20.85 -6.96 -12.75
N SER A 207 -22.13 -7.25 -12.94
CA SER A 207 -22.63 -7.76 -14.20
C SER A 207 -22.54 -6.76 -15.34
N THR A 208 -22.80 -5.47 -15.08
CA THR A 208 -22.60 -4.40 -16.06
C THR A 208 -21.12 -4.22 -16.41
N MET A 209 -20.22 -4.39 -15.44
CA MET A 209 -18.77 -4.40 -15.69
C MET A 209 -18.36 -5.56 -16.63
N MET A 210 -18.87 -6.77 -16.37
CA MET A 210 -18.62 -7.93 -17.24
C MET A 210 -19.27 -7.78 -18.62
N LEU A 211 -20.46 -7.19 -18.69
CA LEU A 211 -21.13 -6.88 -19.95
C LEU A 211 -20.29 -5.91 -20.78
N HIS A 212 -19.80 -4.83 -20.18
CA HIS A 212 -18.93 -3.85 -20.84
C HIS A 212 -17.69 -4.52 -21.45
N TRP A 213 -17.02 -5.36 -20.66
CA TRP A 213 -15.89 -6.17 -21.15
C TRP A 213 -16.29 -7.08 -22.32
N SER A 214 -17.45 -7.75 -22.23
CA SER A 214 -17.95 -8.64 -23.29
C SER A 214 -18.29 -7.92 -24.60
N LEU A 215 -18.68 -6.64 -24.53
CA LEU A 215 -19.08 -5.85 -25.71
C LEU A 215 -17.87 -5.23 -26.40
N HIS A 216 -16.91 -4.71 -25.62
CA HIS A 216 -15.83 -3.84 -26.13
C HIS A 216 -14.45 -4.49 -26.15
N VAL A 217 -14.18 -5.47 -25.27
CA VAL A 217 -12.85 -6.08 -25.12
C VAL A 217 -12.80 -7.49 -25.69
N ALA A 218 -13.89 -8.26 -25.57
CA ALA A 218 -13.94 -9.64 -26.03
C ALA A 218 -13.68 -9.75 -27.55
N SER A 219 -12.69 -10.56 -27.91
CA SER A 219 -12.26 -10.79 -29.29
C SER A 219 -13.08 -11.88 -29.98
N LEU A 220 -13.56 -12.89 -29.22
CA LEU A 220 -14.29 -14.02 -29.77
C LEU A 220 -15.81 -13.79 -29.74
N PRO A 221 -16.54 -14.15 -30.82
CA PRO A 221 -18.00 -14.04 -30.84
C PRO A 221 -18.69 -14.81 -29.72
N SER A 222 -18.11 -15.94 -29.28
CA SER A 222 -18.62 -16.77 -28.18
C SER A 222 -18.50 -16.12 -26.80
N GLN A 223 -17.70 -15.06 -26.67
CA GLN A 223 -17.54 -14.30 -25.42
C GLN A 223 -18.48 -13.09 -25.35
N ARG A 224 -19.16 -12.74 -26.46
CA ARG A 224 -20.10 -11.63 -26.49
C ARG A 224 -21.44 -12.06 -25.93
N LEU A 225 -21.95 -11.29 -24.99
CA LEU A 225 -23.21 -11.59 -24.33
C LEU A 225 -24.33 -10.76 -24.97
N GLY A 226 -25.36 -11.44 -25.50
CA GLY A 226 -26.51 -10.76 -26.11
C GLY A 226 -27.46 -10.14 -25.06
N LEU A 227 -28.32 -9.21 -25.52
CA LEU A 227 -29.31 -8.55 -24.66
C LEU A 227 -30.23 -9.54 -23.94
N GLU A 228 -30.82 -10.49 -24.67
CA GLU A 228 -31.76 -11.47 -24.11
C GLU A 228 -31.07 -12.40 -23.12
N GLU A 229 -29.85 -12.84 -23.42
CA GLU A 229 -29.04 -13.68 -22.53
C GLU A 229 -28.71 -12.94 -21.23
N TRP A 230 -28.29 -11.68 -21.33
CA TRP A 230 -28.02 -10.86 -20.15
C TRP A 230 -29.28 -10.56 -19.34
N CYS A 231 -30.44 -10.35 -20.00
CA CYS A 231 -31.72 -10.20 -19.31
C CYS A 231 -32.11 -11.46 -18.51
N GLU A 232 -31.97 -12.65 -19.10
CA GLU A 232 -32.27 -13.92 -18.42
C GLU A 232 -31.36 -14.14 -17.19
N LEU A 233 -30.08 -13.74 -17.24
CA LEU A 233 -29.17 -13.83 -16.08
C LEU A 233 -29.65 -13.04 -14.85
N HIS A 234 -30.44 -11.99 -15.03
CA HIS A 234 -30.93 -11.12 -13.93
C HIS A 234 -32.42 -11.31 -13.66
N ARG A 235 -33.03 -12.33 -14.25
CA ARG A 235 -34.45 -12.61 -14.12
C ARG A 235 -34.84 -12.74 -12.65
N GLY A 236 -35.79 -11.93 -12.21
CA GLY A 236 -36.29 -11.92 -10.84
C GLY A 236 -35.47 -11.08 -9.85
N ILE A 237 -34.37 -10.45 -10.27
CA ILE A 237 -33.58 -9.54 -9.43
C ILE A 237 -33.94 -8.08 -9.74
N VAL A 238 -34.01 -7.74 -11.03
CA VAL A 238 -34.19 -6.37 -11.53
C VAL A 238 -35.25 -6.34 -12.64
N PRO A 239 -36.06 -5.27 -12.76
CA PRO A 239 -37.01 -5.14 -13.87
C PRO A 239 -36.32 -5.13 -15.25
N GLU A 240 -36.89 -5.84 -16.20
CA GLU A 240 -36.32 -6.00 -17.55
C GLU A 240 -36.15 -4.67 -18.30
N GLN A 241 -37.04 -3.69 -18.07
CA GLN A 241 -36.92 -2.36 -18.67
C GLN A 241 -35.61 -1.66 -18.25
N LEU A 242 -35.21 -1.79 -16.99
CA LEU A 242 -33.96 -1.23 -16.50
C LEU A 242 -32.75 -1.95 -17.12
N LEU A 243 -32.84 -3.27 -17.25
CA LEU A 243 -31.80 -4.06 -17.91
C LEU A 243 -31.59 -3.59 -19.36
N ARG A 244 -32.66 -3.45 -20.15
CA ARG A 244 -32.55 -2.98 -21.54
C ARG A 244 -31.91 -1.59 -21.64
N GLN A 245 -32.25 -0.67 -20.74
CA GLN A 245 -31.60 0.66 -20.69
C GLN A 245 -30.11 0.56 -20.38
N LEU A 246 -29.73 -0.27 -19.39
CA LEU A 246 -28.32 -0.46 -19.01
C LEU A 246 -27.50 -1.13 -20.10
N TYR A 247 -28.07 -2.10 -20.81
CA TYR A 247 -27.40 -2.74 -21.94
C TYR A 247 -27.11 -1.71 -23.04
N GLN A 248 -28.11 -0.90 -23.42
CA GLN A 248 -27.92 0.16 -24.42
C GLN A 248 -26.90 1.21 -23.96
N ALA A 249 -26.90 1.56 -22.67
CA ALA A 249 -25.91 2.45 -22.10
C ALA A 249 -24.50 1.86 -22.15
N ALA A 250 -24.32 0.58 -21.75
CA ALA A 250 -23.04 -0.10 -21.77
C ALA A 250 -22.49 -0.32 -23.19
N ASP A 251 -23.36 -0.60 -24.15
CA ASP A 251 -23.01 -0.74 -25.58
C ASP A 251 -22.57 0.58 -26.21
N ARG A 252 -23.24 1.70 -25.87
CA ARG A 252 -22.90 3.02 -26.42
C ARG A 252 -21.68 3.67 -25.79
N LEU A 253 -21.40 3.40 -24.52
CA LEU A 253 -20.33 4.06 -23.77
C LEU A 253 -19.14 3.14 -23.58
N GLU A 254 -18.18 3.27 -24.49
CA GLU A 254 -16.87 2.71 -24.27
C GLU A 254 -16.14 3.51 -23.18
N VAL A 255 -15.74 2.83 -22.10
CA VAL A 255 -15.00 3.40 -20.99
C VAL A 255 -13.71 2.63 -20.89
N ALA A 256 -12.63 3.20 -21.44
CA ALA A 256 -11.32 2.54 -21.52
C ALA A 256 -10.81 2.06 -20.14
N GLN A 257 -11.17 2.76 -19.05
CA GLN A 257 -10.77 2.40 -17.69
C GLN A 257 -11.45 1.13 -17.14
N LEU A 258 -12.53 0.67 -17.79
CA LEU A 258 -13.21 -0.59 -17.47
C LEU A 258 -12.65 -1.77 -18.29
N HIS A 259 -11.65 -1.54 -19.14
CA HIS A 259 -10.97 -2.64 -19.81
C HIS A 259 -9.99 -3.28 -18.82
N PHE A 260 -10.26 -4.52 -18.42
CA PHE A 260 -9.39 -5.29 -17.53
C PHE A 260 -9.10 -6.67 -18.12
N GLY A 261 -7.86 -7.12 -17.93
CA GLY A 261 -7.35 -8.35 -18.53
C GLY A 261 -7.05 -8.21 -20.02
N ASP A 262 -5.95 -8.81 -20.48
CA ASP A 262 -5.72 -8.99 -21.92
C ASP A 262 -6.71 -10.07 -22.43
N ALA A 263 -7.20 -9.93 -23.66
CA ALA A 263 -8.17 -10.88 -24.25
C ALA A 263 -7.62 -12.32 -24.31
N SER A 264 -6.29 -12.46 -24.19
CA SER A 264 -5.53 -13.71 -24.09
C SER A 264 -5.66 -14.44 -22.74
N LEU A 265 -6.13 -13.80 -21.65
CA LEU A 265 -6.27 -14.44 -20.34
C LEU A 265 -7.35 -15.54 -20.30
N PHE A 266 -8.23 -15.59 -21.30
CA PHE A 266 -9.24 -16.62 -21.47
C PHE A 266 -8.97 -17.53 -22.68
N GLU A 267 -7.80 -17.39 -23.34
CA GLU A 267 -7.34 -18.43 -24.28
C GLU A 267 -6.80 -19.63 -23.47
N PRO A 268 -7.16 -20.87 -23.86
CA PRO A 268 -6.51 -22.05 -23.29
C PRO A 268 -5.01 -21.95 -23.63
N PRO A 269 -4.10 -22.18 -22.66
CA PRO A 269 -2.68 -22.10 -22.95
C PRO A 269 -2.33 -23.07 -24.07
N PRO A 270 -1.57 -22.65 -25.11
CA PRO A 270 -1.02 -23.62 -26.05
C PRO A 270 -0.17 -24.59 -25.25
N HIS A 271 -0.34 -25.89 -25.49
CA HIS A 271 0.36 -26.97 -24.81
C HIS A 271 1.88 -26.70 -24.75
N ALA A 272 2.35 -26.12 -23.66
CA ALA A 272 3.75 -25.90 -23.40
C ALA A 272 4.28 -27.12 -22.64
N ASP A 273 5.22 -27.81 -23.28
CA ASP A 273 5.96 -28.96 -22.75
C ASP A 273 6.44 -28.70 -21.31
N ARG A 274 6.06 -29.61 -20.42
CA ARG A 274 6.65 -29.75 -19.08
C ARG A 274 8.09 -30.22 -19.25
N GLY A 275 9.03 -29.29 -19.37
CA GLY A 275 10.41 -29.66 -19.64
C GLY A 275 11.47 -28.57 -19.48
N ALA A 276 11.37 -27.66 -18.51
CA ALA A 276 12.52 -26.90 -18.03
C ALA A 276 12.19 -26.17 -16.72
N ILE A 277 12.56 -26.77 -15.57
CA ILE A 277 12.72 -26.01 -14.32
C ILE A 277 14.04 -25.25 -14.48
N GLY A 278 13.97 -24.04 -15.04
CA GLY A 278 15.09 -23.12 -15.04
C GLY A 278 15.41 -22.70 -13.62
N GLN A 279 16.65 -22.94 -13.19
CA GLN A 279 17.21 -22.39 -11.95
C GLN A 279 16.97 -20.86 -11.90
N PRO A 280 16.72 -20.27 -10.70
CA PRO A 280 16.73 -18.83 -10.57
C PRO A 280 18.10 -18.29 -11.04
N PRO A 281 18.14 -17.21 -11.84
CA PRO A 281 19.41 -16.65 -12.30
C PRO A 281 20.27 -16.28 -11.09
N LEU A 282 21.53 -16.68 -11.13
CA LEU A 282 22.56 -16.24 -10.18
C LEU A 282 22.60 -14.69 -10.14
N PRO A 283 22.93 -14.09 -8.98
CA PRO A 283 23.03 -12.65 -8.84
C PRO A 283 24.31 -12.14 -9.53
N SER A 284 24.29 -12.04 -10.85
CA SER A 284 25.26 -11.26 -11.61
C SER A 284 24.56 -10.55 -12.76
N ASP A 285 24.87 -9.26 -12.90
CA ASP A 285 24.51 -8.35 -14.01
C ASP A 285 23.16 -7.63 -13.93
N ALA A 286 22.78 -7.12 -12.75
CA ALA A 286 21.79 -6.05 -12.70
C ALA A 286 22.50 -4.70 -12.54
N ALA A 287 22.35 -3.83 -13.54
CA ALA A 287 23.04 -2.53 -13.61
C ALA A 287 22.43 -1.50 -12.62
N PRO A 288 23.20 -0.48 -12.17
CA PRO A 288 22.76 0.59 -11.25
C PRO A 288 21.67 1.56 -11.78
N GLY A 289 20.71 1.10 -12.57
CA GLY A 289 19.69 1.94 -13.21
C GLY A 289 18.26 1.42 -13.13
N ASP A 290 18.05 0.16 -12.73
CA ASP A 290 16.73 -0.48 -12.74
C ASP A 290 15.97 -0.34 -11.41
N SER A 291 16.63 0.14 -10.36
CA SER A 291 16.10 0.15 -8.99
C SER A 291 14.93 1.12 -8.85
N ALA A 292 14.05 0.88 -7.87
CA ALA A 292 12.98 1.81 -7.53
C ALA A 292 13.50 3.22 -7.22
N MET A 293 14.73 3.31 -6.70
CA MET A 293 15.35 4.53 -6.19
C MET A 293 16.40 5.12 -7.14
N ALA A 294 16.65 4.52 -8.31
CA ALA A 294 17.73 4.91 -9.20
C ALA A 294 17.71 6.41 -9.57
N SER A 295 16.53 7.00 -9.78
CA SER A 295 16.39 8.44 -10.09
C SER A 295 16.64 9.39 -8.91
N HIS A 296 16.74 8.86 -7.68
CA HIS A 296 16.96 9.60 -6.44
C HIS A 296 18.26 9.22 -5.74
N ALA A 297 18.93 8.16 -6.19
CA ALA A 297 20.10 7.60 -5.55
C ALA A 297 21.36 8.39 -5.92
N GLN A 298 22.12 8.81 -4.90
CA GLN A 298 23.47 9.37 -5.06
C GLN A 298 24.48 8.25 -5.31
N VAL A 299 24.29 7.13 -4.61
CA VAL A 299 25.04 5.90 -4.80
C VAL A 299 24.15 4.71 -4.49
N GLU A 300 24.30 3.64 -5.27
CA GLU A 300 23.65 2.37 -5.00
C GLU A 300 24.50 1.19 -5.43
N GLY A 301 24.29 0.05 -4.78
CA GLY A 301 25.08 -1.14 -5.04
C GLY A 301 24.78 -2.30 -4.10
N TRP A 302 25.33 -3.46 -4.46
CA TRP A 302 25.31 -4.65 -3.62
C TRP A 302 26.22 -4.48 -2.42
N VAL A 303 25.67 -4.74 -1.24
CA VAL A 303 26.45 -4.79 0.00
C VAL A 303 26.12 -6.06 0.78
N ARG A 304 27.02 -6.41 1.69
CA ARG A 304 26.82 -7.46 2.68
C ARG A 304 26.70 -6.82 4.06
N VAL A 305 25.56 -7.03 4.70
CA VAL A 305 25.25 -6.59 6.06
C VAL A 305 25.73 -7.66 7.03
N ARG A 306 26.60 -7.29 7.98
CA ARG A 306 27.22 -8.18 8.96
C ARG A 306 26.67 -7.92 10.37
N GLY A 307 26.43 -8.97 11.15
CA GLY A 307 26.26 -8.89 12.61
C GLY A 307 25.06 -8.11 13.15
N CYS A 308 24.04 -7.78 12.34
CA CYS A 308 23.04 -6.76 12.70
C CYS A 308 21.94 -7.18 13.69
N GLY A 309 22.02 -8.36 14.31
CA GLY A 309 21.00 -8.82 15.26
C GLY A 309 19.57 -8.81 14.69
N LEU A 310 19.43 -8.81 13.35
CA LEU A 310 18.14 -8.80 12.68
C LEU A 310 17.41 -10.08 13.09
N PRO A 311 16.14 -10.00 13.54
CA PRO A 311 15.44 -11.16 14.06
C PRO A 311 15.33 -12.21 12.96
N ALA A 312 15.97 -13.37 13.09
CA ALA A 312 15.76 -14.46 12.14
C ALA A 312 14.30 -14.96 12.26
N PRO A 313 13.57 -15.21 11.16
CA PRO A 313 12.25 -15.79 11.25
C PRO A 313 12.35 -17.21 11.83
N LEU A 314 11.83 -17.41 13.04
CA LEU A 314 11.70 -18.72 13.67
C LEU A 314 10.73 -19.57 12.84
N GLY A 315 11.21 -20.71 12.29
CA GLY A 315 10.31 -21.78 11.84
C GLY A 315 10.64 -22.56 10.55
N VAL A 316 11.84 -22.48 9.96
CA VAL A 316 12.22 -23.42 8.88
C VAL A 316 13.53 -24.11 9.21
N VAL A 317 13.42 -25.22 9.94
CA VAL A 317 14.48 -26.23 9.98
C VAL A 317 14.51 -26.90 8.61
N GLY A 318 15.58 -26.64 7.85
CA GLY A 318 15.90 -27.38 6.63
C GLY A 318 15.38 -26.75 5.34
N GLY A 319 16.02 -25.68 4.89
CA GLY A 319 15.86 -25.19 3.52
C GLY A 319 17.08 -24.39 3.11
N SER A 320 17.64 -24.70 1.93
CA SER A 320 18.74 -23.99 1.27
C SER A 320 18.34 -22.57 0.82
N GLY A 321 17.78 -21.76 1.72
CA GLY A 321 17.39 -20.38 1.49
C GLY A 321 18.57 -19.43 1.70
N THR A 322 18.75 -18.46 0.81
CA THR A 322 19.71 -17.36 1.02
C THR A 322 19.13 -16.39 2.06
N ALA A 323 19.98 -15.78 2.91
CA ALA A 323 19.57 -14.86 3.97
C ALA A 323 18.67 -13.69 3.48
N ASN A 324 18.72 -13.35 2.20
CA ASN A 324 17.86 -12.35 1.56
C ASN A 324 16.37 -12.71 1.58
N ALA A 325 16.05 -14.01 1.48
CA ALA A 325 14.70 -14.50 1.58
C ALA A 325 14.13 -14.29 2.99
N ASP A 326 14.97 -14.33 4.03
CA ASP A 326 14.57 -14.27 5.42
C ASP A 326 14.04 -12.87 5.82
N CYS A 327 14.66 -11.77 5.39
CA CYS A 327 14.14 -10.41 5.69
C CYS A 327 12.83 -10.08 4.95
N MET A 328 12.68 -10.57 3.72
CA MET A 328 11.41 -10.48 3.01
C MET A 328 10.33 -11.33 3.67
N GLN A 329 10.71 -12.51 4.15
CA GLN A 329 9.82 -13.40 4.88
C GLN A 329 9.40 -12.76 6.20
N LEU A 330 10.26 -12.06 6.93
CA LEU A 330 9.88 -11.25 8.10
C LEU A 330 8.90 -10.14 7.74
N SER A 331 9.19 -9.30 6.75
CA SER A 331 8.28 -8.24 6.27
C SER A 331 6.91 -8.82 5.87
N SER A 332 6.90 -10.00 5.23
CA SER A 332 5.68 -10.73 4.87
C SER A 332 4.97 -11.35 6.08
N MET A 333 5.71 -11.91 7.04
CA MET A 333 5.20 -12.51 8.27
C MET A 333 4.57 -11.47 9.21
N LEU A 334 5.10 -10.26 9.22
CA LEU A 334 4.56 -9.13 9.98
C LEU A 334 3.33 -8.52 9.30
N SER A 335 3.11 -8.79 8.01
CA SER A 335 2.00 -8.26 7.22
C SER A 335 0.68 -9.02 7.43
N GLU A 336 -0.44 -8.33 7.23
CA GLU A 336 -1.79 -8.92 7.21
C GLU A 336 -1.94 -10.01 6.13
N ALA A 337 -1.12 -9.98 5.07
CA ALA A 337 -1.15 -10.99 3.99
C ALA A 337 -0.98 -12.42 4.52
N THR A 338 -0.05 -12.64 5.45
CA THR A 338 0.18 -13.97 6.04
C THR A 338 -0.77 -14.30 7.17
N ALA A 339 -1.30 -13.30 7.88
CA ALA A 339 -2.34 -13.49 8.91
C ALA A 339 -3.68 -13.91 8.30
N SER A 340 -4.08 -13.34 7.17
CA SER A 340 -5.31 -13.69 6.45
C SER A 340 -5.24 -15.08 5.82
N SER A 341 -4.06 -15.53 5.37
CA SER A 341 -3.84 -16.91 4.91
C SER A 341 -3.99 -17.93 6.04
N ARG A 342 -3.43 -17.66 7.23
CA ARG A 342 -3.57 -18.54 8.42
C ARG A 342 -5.01 -18.67 8.91
N ARG A 343 -5.83 -17.61 8.82
CA ARG A 343 -7.26 -17.67 9.20
C ARG A 343 -8.12 -18.56 8.29
N ARG A 344 -7.64 -18.93 7.09
CA ARG A 344 -8.32 -19.87 6.19
C ARG A 344 -7.94 -21.34 6.44
N HIS A 345 -7.01 -21.62 7.35
CA HIS A 345 -6.66 -22.98 7.74
C HIS A 345 -7.65 -23.52 8.79
N PRO A 346 -8.08 -24.79 8.72
CA PRO A 346 -9.08 -25.35 9.64
C PRO A 346 -8.66 -25.41 11.13
N ASP A 347 -7.37 -25.22 11.44
CA ASP A 347 -6.81 -25.30 12.79
C ASP A 347 -6.74 -23.92 13.48
N GLY A 348 -7.88 -23.24 13.66
CA GLY A 348 -8.06 -22.10 14.58
C GLY A 348 -7.08 -20.89 14.47
N PRO A 349 -7.27 -19.84 15.29
CA PRO A 349 -6.35 -18.72 15.35
C PRO A 349 -5.09 -19.10 16.16
N GLN A 350 -3.98 -19.41 15.49
CA GLN A 350 -2.67 -19.52 16.15
C GLN A 350 -2.14 -18.11 16.47
N GLU A 351 -1.82 -17.84 17.75
CA GLU A 351 -1.07 -16.66 18.17
C GLU A 351 0.29 -16.59 17.45
N PRO A 352 0.80 -15.38 17.14
CA PRO A 352 2.14 -15.25 16.59
C PRO A 352 3.16 -15.84 17.59
N PRO A 353 4.10 -16.69 17.14
CA PRO A 353 5.08 -17.27 18.04
C PRO A 353 5.96 -16.16 18.65
N ALA A 354 6.21 -16.27 19.95
CA ALA A 354 7.12 -15.37 20.66
C ALA A 354 8.52 -15.44 20.02
N VAL A 355 9.13 -14.27 19.78
CA VAL A 355 10.50 -14.15 19.29
C VAL A 355 11.45 -14.53 20.42
N ASP A 356 12.19 -15.63 20.27
CA ASP A 356 13.23 -16.05 21.19
C ASP A 356 14.55 -15.34 20.82
N PRO A 357 15.08 -14.42 21.63
CA PRO A 357 16.25 -13.60 21.30
C PRO A 357 17.57 -14.39 21.23
N SER A 358 17.54 -15.70 21.52
CA SER A 358 18.73 -16.53 21.73
C SER A 358 19.26 -17.25 20.48
N SER A 359 18.57 -17.21 19.32
CA SER A 359 18.90 -18.03 18.14
C SER A 359 19.52 -17.25 16.96
N LEU A 360 20.47 -16.35 17.25
CA LEU A 360 21.17 -15.56 16.23
C LEU A 360 22.35 -16.36 15.62
N HIS A 361 22.11 -17.06 14.51
CA HIS A 361 23.22 -17.50 13.65
C HIS A 361 23.69 -16.33 12.78
N ALA A 362 25.01 -16.12 12.72
CA ALA A 362 25.66 -15.06 11.95
C ALA A 362 25.61 -15.34 10.43
N SER A 363 24.43 -15.27 9.82
CA SER A 363 24.28 -15.26 8.37
C SER A 363 24.49 -13.84 7.85
N SER A 364 25.49 -13.67 6.98
CA SER A 364 25.72 -12.40 6.31
C SER A 364 24.66 -12.17 5.22
N LEU A 365 23.94 -11.06 5.30
CA LEU A 365 22.80 -10.76 4.43
C LEU A 365 23.24 -9.88 3.26
N GLN A 366 22.95 -10.25 2.01
CA GLN A 366 23.39 -9.48 0.84
C GLN A 366 22.24 -8.64 0.28
N VAL A 367 22.26 -7.33 0.44
CA VAL A 367 21.17 -6.45 0.00
C VAL A 367 21.64 -5.41 -0.99
N TRP A 368 20.71 -4.90 -1.76
CA TRP A 368 20.91 -3.70 -2.54
C TRP A 368 20.64 -2.48 -1.65
N LEU A 369 21.66 -1.65 -1.47
CA LEU A 369 21.51 -0.37 -0.79
C LEU A 369 21.40 0.75 -1.81
N SER A 370 20.50 1.70 -1.55
CA SER A 370 20.42 2.96 -2.27
C SER A 370 20.46 4.11 -1.27
N LEU A 371 21.46 4.98 -1.38
CA LEU A 371 21.56 6.20 -0.58
C LEU A 371 20.86 7.34 -1.32
N CYS A 372 19.80 7.87 -0.72
CA CYS A 372 19.00 8.95 -1.28
C CYS A 372 18.92 10.09 -0.26
N HIS A 373 19.77 11.10 -0.41
CA HIS A 373 19.91 12.22 0.53
C HIS A 373 20.21 11.68 1.94
N SER A 374 19.39 11.99 2.94
CA SER A 374 19.55 11.49 4.31
C SER A 374 18.87 10.14 4.56
N VAL A 375 18.40 9.43 3.53
CA VAL A 375 17.68 8.15 3.68
C VAL A 375 18.45 7.04 2.99
N LEU A 376 18.74 5.97 3.74
CA LEU A 376 19.35 4.74 3.23
C LEU A 376 18.30 3.65 3.07
N PHE A 377 18.02 3.24 1.85
CA PHE A 377 17.04 2.18 1.55
C PHE A 377 17.70 0.82 1.42
N LEU A 378 17.03 -0.20 1.94
CA LEU A 378 17.39 -1.62 1.81
C LEU A 378 16.40 -2.32 0.87
N SER A 379 16.93 -2.92 -0.18
CA SER A 379 16.18 -3.66 -1.19
C SER A 379 16.77 -5.05 -1.41
N VAL A 380 15.96 -5.98 -1.92
CA VAL A 380 16.42 -7.35 -2.24
C VAL A 380 17.36 -7.36 -3.45
N GLY A 381 17.20 -6.39 -4.34
CA GLY A 381 17.97 -6.20 -5.56
C GLY A 381 17.52 -4.95 -6.30
N PRO A 382 18.25 -4.54 -7.36
CA PRO A 382 17.92 -3.39 -8.21
C PRO A 382 16.79 -3.68 -9.21
N GLY A 383 16.22 -4.89 -9.23
CA GLY A 383 15.14 -5.24 -10.15
C GLY A 383 13.81 -4.56 -9.80
N PRO A 384 12.65 -5.12 -10.21
CA PRO A 384 11.33 -4.54 -9.95
C PRO A 384 10.95 -4.48 -8.46
N GLY A 385 11.82 -4.95 -7.57
CA GLY A 385 11.62 -4.93 -6.14
C GLY A 385 11.48 -3.52 -5.58
N SER A 386 10.67 -3.41 -4.53
CA SER A 386 10.51 -2.18 -3.74
C SER A 386 11.33 -2.28 -2.45
N PRO A 387 11.96 -1.19 -1.98
CA PRO A 387 12.66 -1.17 -0.69
C PRO A 387 11.80 -1.72 0.43
N PHE A 388 12.33 -2.67 1.21
CA PHE A 388 11.61 -3.29 2.32
C PHE A 388 11.96 -2.66 3.67
N ALA A 389 13.03 -1.88 3.75
CA ALA A 389 13.39 -1.13 4.95
C ALA A 389 14.15 0.15 4.60
N PHE A 390 14.22 1.08 5.55
CA PHE A 390 15.06 2.27 5.44
C PHE A 390 15.64 2.68 6.79
N VAL A 391 16.70 3.49 6.74
CA VAL A 391 17.33 4.14 7.89
C VAL A 391 17.47 5.63 7.58
N HIS A 392 17.14 6.50 8.53
CA HIS A 392 17.38 7.94 8.42
C HIS A 392 18.75 8.30 9.04
N LEU A 393 19.58 8.99 8.27
CA LEU A 393 21.01 9.16 8.56
C LEU A 393 21.40 10.53 9.16
N ARG A 394 20.46 11.40 9.55
CA ARG A 394 20.86 12.73 10.08
C ARG A 394 21.54 12.70 11.45
N LYS A 395 21.20 11.74 12.30
CA LYS A 395 21.73 11.62 13.68
C LYS A 395 22.70 10.46 13.83
N VAL A 396 23.22 9.94 12.73
CA VAL A 396 24.08 8.75 12.75
C VAL A 396 25.53 9.15 12.56
N GLN A 397 26.43 8.35 13.13
CA GLN A 397 27.86 8.48 12.90
C GLN A 397 28.34 7.33 12.01
N PHE A 398 29.26 7.65 11.11
CA PHE A 398 30.01 6.66 10.36
C PHE A 398 31.30 6.34 11.10
N ALA A 399 31.50 5.08 11.45
CA ALA A 399 32.67 4.56 12.14
C ALA A 399 33.28 3.38 11.40
N GLY A 400 34.52 3.01 11.75
CA GLY A 400 35.15 1.78 11.25
C GLY A 400 35.28 1.72 9.73
N LEU A 401 35.53 2.86 9.10
CA LEU A 401 35.67 2.98 7.65
C LEU A 401 37.05 2.41 7.27
N GLU A 402 37.06 1.23 6.67
CA GLU A 402 38.25 0.52 6.18
C GLU A 402 38.18 0.42 4.65
N PRO A 403 38.65 1.45 3.90
CA PRO A 403 38.53 1.49 2.44
C PRO A 403 39.17 0.29 1.75
N ALA A 404 40.28 -0.22 2.31
CA ALA A 404 40.98 -1.39 1.78
C ALA A 404 40.12 -2.68 1.78
N ARG A 405 39.12 -2.76 2.66
CA ARG A 405 38.19 -3.89 2.76
C ARG A 405 36.80 -3.56 2.24
N GLY A 406 36.53 -2.30 1.90
CA GLY A 406 35.21 -1.83 1.51
C GLY A 406 34.19 -1.89 2.65
N THR A 407 34.63 -1.82 3.91
CA THR A 407 33.75 -1.94 5.07
C THR A 407 33.57 -0.62 5.79
N PHE A 408 32.36 -0.35 6.26
CA PHE A 408 32.03 0.78 7.12
C PHE A 408 30.89 0.42 8.09
N THR A 409 30.81 1.14 9.20
CA THR A 409 29.78 0.93 10.23
C THR A 409 28.95 2.20 10.40
N ILE A 410 27.63 2.05 10.53
CA ILE A 410 26.69 3.11 10.88
C ILE A 410 26.19 2.87 12.30
N ASP A 411 26.26 3.86 13.18
CA ASP A 411 25.64 3.81 14.52
C ASP A 411 24.95 5.12 14.88
N GLY A 412 24.14 5.16 15.95
CA GLY A 412 23.40 6.36 16.35
C GLY A 412 24.23 7.44 17.05
N GLY A 413 25.57 7.31 17.11
CA GLY A 413 26.44 8.26 17.80
C GLY A 413 26.46 8.14 19.34
N PRO A 414 27.17 9.03 20.04
CA PRO A 414 27.28 8.99 21.50
C PRO A 414 25.93 9.35 22.14
N GLY A 415 25.42 8.47 23.01
CA GLY A 415 24.24 8.78 23.82
C GLY A 415 24.49 9.98 24.75
N GLY A 416 23.44 10.68 25.17
CA GLY A 416 23.55 11.91 25.97
C GLY A 416 24.05 11.75 27.42
N SER A 417 24.74 10.66 27.78
CA SER A 417 25.24 10.42 29.15
C SER A 417 26.70 10.87 29.31
N VAL A 418 26.99 11.54 30.41
CA VAL A 418 28.28 12.21 30.71
C VAL A 418 29.39 11.22 31.12
N VAL A 419 29.05 9.97 31.40
CA VAL A 419 29.99 8.92 31.80
C VAL A 419 29.68 7.68 30.94
N ASP A 420 30.63 7.31 30.06
CA ASP A 420 30.54 6.24 29.05
C ASP A 420 29.14 6.05 28.45
N PRO A 421 28.70 6.96 27.56
CA PRO A 421 27.36 6.86 27.03
C PRO A 421 27.16 5.60 26.20
N PRO A 422 26.12 4.79 26.47
CA PRO A 422 25.70 3.78 25.51
C PRO A 422 25.39 4.49 24.18
N ARG A 423 25.90 3.96 23.07
CA ARG A 423 25.61 4.52 21.73
C ARG A 423 24.10 4.60 21.54
N ALA A 424 23.61 5.68 20.95
CA ALA A 424 22.19 5.78 20.67
C ALA A 424 21.80 4.67 19.68
N PRO A 425 20.65 4.00 19.87
CA PRO A 425 20.21 2.97 18.96
C PRO A 425 19.89 3.57 17.59
N LEU A 426 20.28 2.85 16.54
CA LEU A 426 19.92 3.16 15.17
C LEU A 426 18.52 2.61 14.88
N GLN A 427 17.61 3.45 14.40
CA GLN A 427 16.26 3.02 14.04
C GLN A 427 16.23 2.45 12.62
N LEU A 428 16.08 1.13 12.52
CA LEU A 428 15.79 0.43 11.28
C LEU A 428 14.28 0.31 11.09
N VAL A 429 13.76 0.85 9.99
CA VAL A 429 12.32 0.92 9.74
C VAL A 429 11.94 -0.03 8.63
N PHE A 430 11.15 -1.05 8.94
CA PHE A 430 10.59 -1.97 7.96
C PHE A 430 9.30 -1.42 7.35
N LEU A 431 9.20 -1.54 6.03
CA LEU A 431 8.06 -1.18 5.21
C LEU A 431 7.29 -2.46 4.87
N LEU A 432 6.06 -2.57 5.35
CA LEU A 432 5.23 -3.76 5.15
C LEU A 432 4.36 -3.60 3.90
N PRO A 433 4.11 -4.68 3.14
CA PRO A 433 3.35 -4.64 1.89
C PRO A 433 1.86 -4.28 2.06
N ASP A 434 1.34 -4.27 3.30
CA ASP A 434 -0.03 -3.89 3.64
C ASP A 434 -0.20 -2.40 4.00
N GLY A 435 0.85 -1.60 3.87
CA GLY A 435 0.82 -0.17 4.23
C GLY A 435 1.35 0.16 5.61
N ARG A 436 1.62 -0.84 6.43
CA ARG A 436 2.13 -0.63 7.79
C ARG A 436 3.65 -0.49 7.79
N TRP A 437 4.19 0.06 8.87
CA TRP A 437 5.65 0.11 9.08
C TRP A 437 5.98 -0.19 10.52
N GLN A 438 7.19 -0.67 10.78
CA GLN A 438 7.66 -0.99 12.13
C GLN A 438 9.10 -0.52 12.29
N SER A 439 9.44 0.02 13.46
CA SER A 439 10.80 0.45 13.79
C SER A 439 11.43 -0.49 14.80
N TYR A 440 12.70 -0.81 14.56
CA TYR A 440 13.53 -1.62 15.44
C TYR A 440 14.82 -0.86 15.75
N ASP A 441 15.15 -0.83 17.04
CA ASP A 441 16.40 -0.28 17.52
C ASP A 441 17.51 -1.32 17.35
N ILE A 442 18.50 -1.02 16.51
CA ILE A 442 19.71 -1.84 16.32
C ILE A 442 20.93 -1.07 16.83
N PRO A 443 21.94 -1.75 17.41
CA PRO A 443 23.10 -1.05 18.00
C PRO A 443 23.99 -0.39 16.94
N ARG A 444 24.14 -1.05 15.78
CA ARG A 444 24.92 -0.58 14.63
C ARG A 444 24.58 -1.42 13.40
N LEU A 445 24.87 -0.87 12.22
CA LEU A 445 24.77 -1.53 10.93
C LEU A 445 26.18 -1.64 10.34
N GLU A 446 26.73 -2.86 10.26
CA GLU A 446 28.04 -3.11 9.65
C GLU A 446 27.85 -3.51 8.19
N ILE A 447 28.45 -2.74 7.28
CA ILE A 447 28.25 -2.86 5.83
C ILE A 447 29.59 -3.16 5.16
N GLU A 448 29.59 -4.12 4.23
CA GLU A 448 30.68 -4.43 3.33
C GLU A 448 30.22 -4.23 1.87
N VAL A 449 30.81 -3.27 1.16
CA VAL A 449 30.54 -3.04 -0.27
C VAL A 449 31.08 -4.21 -1.09
N CYS A 450 30.22 -4.82 -1.91
CA CYS A 450 30.60 -5.98 -2.71
C CYS A 450 31.46 -5.60 -3.92
N ASP A 451 31.16 -4.46 -4.57
CA ASP A 451 31.98 -3.91 -5.64
C ASP A 451 32.95 -2.86 -5.09
N ARG A 452 34.25 -3.19 -5.13
CA ARG A 452 35.29 -2.30 -4.59
C ARG A 452 35.38 -0.97 -5.33
N SER A 453 35.05 -0.93 -6.62
CA SER A 453 35.09 0.30 -7.42
C SER A 453 34.10 1.35 -6.92
N GLN A 454 33.01 0.92 -6.28
CA GLN A 454 31.98 1.80 -5.72
C GLN A 454 32.33 2.32 -4.32
N THR A 455 33.33 1.74 -3.65
CA THR A 455 33.69 2.07 -2.25
C THR A 455 33.99 3.56 -2.11
N GLU A 456 34.76 4.15 -3.02
CA GLU A 456 35.11 5.57 -2.96
C GLU A 456 33.88 6.48 -3.03
N GLY A 457 32.90 6.13 -3.90
CA GLY A 457 31.64 6.85 -4.01
C GLY A 457 30.79 6.75 -2.74
N TRP A 458 30.72 5.56 -2.13
CA TRP A 458 30.07 5.37 -0.82
C TRP A 458 30.71 6.23 0.26
N VAL A 459 32.04 6.20 0.39
CA VAL A 459 32.77 6.97 1.40
C VAL A 459 32.56 8.47 1.20
N LEU A 460 32.62 8.94 -0.04
CA LEU A 460 32.44 10.36 -0.38
C LEU A 460 31.07 10.87 0.08
N HIS A 461 29.98 10.22 -0.36
CA HIS A 461 28.63 10.70 -0.04
C HIS A 461 28.25 10.53 1.43
N LEU A 462 28.73 9.48 2.11
CA LEU A 462 28.52 9.33 3.55
C LEU A 462 29.28 10.41 4.34
N THR A 463 30.49 10.78 3.89
CA THR A 463 31.27 11.86 4.52
C THR A 463 30.60 13.23 4.34
N GLU A 464 30.04 13.51 3.16
CA GLU A 464 29.25 14.71 2.89
C GLU A 464 28.02 14.83 3.79
N LEU A 465 27.34 13.71 4.08
CA LEU A 465 26.20 13.70 5.00
C LEU A 465 26.62 14.01 6.44
N CYS A 466 27.76 13.49 6.90
CA CYS A 466 28.29 13.81 8.22
C CYS A 466 28.71 15.28 8.37
N SER A 467 29.33 15.85 7.34
CA SER A 467 29.74 17.26 7.37
C SER A 467 28.53 18.19 7.37
N ALA A 468 27.49 17.89 6.58
CA ALA A 468 26.24 18.64 6.57
C ALA A 468 25.48 18.57 7.91
N ALA A 469 25.52 17.42 8.60
CA ALA A 469 24.89 17.24 9.90
C ALA A 469 25.59 18.00 11.04
N SER A 470 26.86 18.38 10.87
CA SER A 470 27.67 19.07 11.89
C SER A 470 27.53 20.60 11.88
N VAL A 471 26.84 21.17 10.90
CA VAL A 471 26.76 22.63 10.63
C VAL A 471 25.43 23.26 11.07
N LEU A 472 24.44 22.44 11.44
CA LEU A 472 23.12 22.85 11.96
C LEU A 472 23.04 22.58 13.47
#